data_AF-A0A2V8VAV3-F1
#
_entry.id   AF-A0A2V8VAV3-F1
#
_cell.length_a   1.000
_cell.length_b   1.000
_cell.length_c   1.000
_cell.angle_alpha   90.00
_cell.angle_beta   90.00
_cell.angle_gamma   90.00
#
_symmetry.space_group_name_H-M   'P 1'
#
loop_
_entity.id
_entity.type
_entity.pdbx_description
1 polymer ?
#
loop_
_entity_poly.entity_id
_entity_poly.type
_entity_poly.pdbx_seq_one_letter_code
_entity_poly.pdbx_strand_id
1 'polypeptide(L)'
;MNSFAGDIMTNSLSPQLLTPTDRQNRVEQLRNLVVDQVLASSADGILFSGGLDTSVLAAIAASLGRRLQAVMVSVAEGTGLDEPFARLMVERLRIDLEILRPSLYELVDRMPELIRLLRTFDPMELRNSIATHVAMEAASKRGLSAVLTGDAADELFAGYSFMFNMSAEQLPSYIRHLNEIMHFTSEVIGQNLSVRVDSPYVSPSVREFAISLGYEDLVCEYKGKRFGKRILREAFSALLPEEIAWRLKTPIEYGSGSTALKHLTEQSVTDSEFERERERATTHDSVKLRDKEQYFYYRIYRRSLPPPIERAPGSKICKDCHGPVARADMTYCRICGAYPI
;
A
#
# COMPACT_ATOMS: atom_id res chain seq x y z
N MET A 1 -25.33 -3.19 57.44
CA MET A 1 -24.66 -4.15 56.54
C MET A 1 -25.40 -4.09 55.21
N ASN A 2 -24.88 -3.77 54.02
CA ASN A 2 -23.60 -3.32 53.45
C ASN A 2 -24.03 -2.77 52.07
N SER A 3 -23.89 -1.47 51.76
CA SER A 3 -22.76 -0.81 51.07
C SER A 3 -22.43 -1.36 49.67
N PHE A 4 -22.27 -0.43 48.72
CA PHE A 4 -21.67 -0.52 47.38
C PHE A 4 -22.59 -0.81 46.18
N ALA A 5 -23.11 0.26 45.60
CA ALA A 5 -23.26 0.39 44.15
C ALA A 5 -22.78 1.80 43.78
N GLY A 6 -21.53 1.89 43.32
CA GLY A 6 -20.87 3.14 42.97
C GLY A 6 -21.36 3.69 41.63
N ASP A 7 -21.43 5.01 41.58
CA ASP A 7 -21.58 5.82 40.39
C ASP A 7 -20.50 5.46 39.36
N ILE A 8 -20.90 4.80 38.28
CA ILE A 8 -20.10 4.73 37.06
C ILE A 8 -20.51 5.94 36.23
N MET A 9 -19.81 7.05 36.44
CA MET A 9 -19.81 8.15 35.50
C MET A 9 -19.28 7.64 34.15
N THR A 10 -20.18 7.58 33.18
CA THR A 10 -19.85 7.44 31.77
C THR A 10 -19.09 8.70 31.33
N ASN A 11 -17.76 8.66 31.39
CA ASN A 11 -16.92 9.70 30.80
C ASN A 11 -16.93 9.50 29.27
N SER A 12 -17.98 9.97 28.62
CA SER A 12 -18.01 10.12 27.17
C SER A 12 -17.00 11.22 26.81
N LEU A 13 -15.81 10.83 26.36
CA LEU A 13 -14.85 11.75 25.74
C LEU A 13 -15.48 12.29 24.46
N SER A 14 -16.08 13.47 24.55
CA SER A 14 -16.41 14.29 23.39
C SER A 14 -15.11 14.66 22.67
N PRO A 15 -15.08 14.70 21.32
CA PRO A 15 -13.90 15.16 20.60
C PRO A 15 -13.64 16.62 20.98
N GLN A 16 -12.60 16.87 21.78
CA GLN A 16 -12.17 18.23 22.05
C GLN A 16 -11.65 18.81 20.73
N LEU A 17 -12.29 19.87 20.23
CA LEU A 17 -11.79 20.61 19.08
C LEU A 17 -10.37 21.10 19.38
N LEU A 18 -9.41 20.72 18.53
CA LEU A 18 -8.02 21.15 18.65
C LEU A 18 -7.91 22.67 18.54
N THR A 19 -7.11 23.29 19.41
CA THR A 19 -6.75 24.69 19.24
C THR A 19 -5.82 24.87 18.03
N PRO A 20 -5.80 26.05 17.38
CA PRO A 20 -4.88 26.31 16.27
C PRO A 20 -3.41 26.04 16.61
N THR A 21 -3.00 26.34 17.84
CA THR A 21 -1.63 26.10 18.35
C THR A 21 -1.32 24.60 18.45
N ASP A 22 -2.26 23.79 18.94
CA ASP A 22 -2.07 22.33 19.05
C ASP A 22 -1.90 21.67 17.68
N ARG A 23 -2.67 22.12 16.68
CA ARG A 23 -2.55 21.64 15.30
C ARG A 23 -1.19 21.98 14.71
N GLN A 24 -0.74 23.22 14.84
CA GLN A 24 0.56 23.63 14.31
C GLN A 24 1.71 22.84 14.93
N ASN A 25 1.66 22.61 16.25
CA ASN A 25 2.64 21.78 16.95
C ASN A 25 2.66 20.34 16.41
N ARG A 26 1.49 19.72 16.16
CA ARG A 26 1.40 18.38 15.56
C ARG A 26 1.94 18.35 14.13
N VAL A 27 1.65 19.38 13.33
CA VAL A 27 2.18 19.52 11.96
C VAL A 27 3.71 19.60 11.96
N GLU A 28 4.29 20.40 12.85
CA GLU A 28 5.74 20.51 13.04
C GLU A 28 6.35 19.20 13.56
N GLN A 29 5.69 18.54 14.50
CA GLN A 29 6.12 17.24 15.02
C GLN A 29 6.17 16.17 13.92
N LEU A 30 5.10 16.03 13.11
CA LEU A 30 5.10 15.09 11.99
C LEU A 30 6.20 15.41 10.98
N ARG A 31 6.38 16.71 10.67
CA ARG A 31 7.42 17.17 9.76
C ARG A 31 8.79 16.69 10.22
N ASN A 32 9.14 16.94 11.48
CA ASN A 32 10.42 16.53 12.05
C ASN A 32 10.57 15.02 12.03
N LEU A 33 9.56 14.26 12.46
CA LEU A 33 9.61 12.80 12.48
C LEU A 33 9.92 12.21 11.09
N VAL A 34 9.22 12.65 10.04
CA VAL A 34 9.44 12.13 8.69
C VAL A 34 10.78 12.62 8.12
N VAL A 35 11.17 13.86 8.39
CA VAL A 35 12.49 14.40 7.98
C VAL A 35 13.63 13.61 8.62
N ASP A 36 13.54 13.31 9.92
CA ASP A 36 14.54 12.53 10.65
C ASP A 36 14.69 11.13 10.07
N GLN A 37 13.57 10.48 9.69
CA GLN A 37 13.63 9.16 9.04
C GLN A 37 14.26 9.21 7.65
N VAL A 38 13.97 10.24 6.86
CA VAL A 38 14.63 10.41 5.55
C VAL A 38 16.11 10.71 5.75
N LEU A 39 16.49 11.55 6.72
CA LEU A 39 17.88 11.88 7.05
C LEU A 39 18.67 10.63 7.50
N ALA A 40 18.06 9.77 8.31
CA ALA A 40 18.66 8.53 8.79
C ALA A 40 18.80 7.45 7.70
N SER A 41 17.99 7.53 6.64
CA SER A 41 18.06 6.61 5.50
C SER A 41 19.26 6.89 4.62
N SER A 42 20.03 5.84 4.31
CA SER A 42 21.12 5.89 3.33
C SER A 42 20.68 5.53 1.90
N ALA A 43 19.38 5.52 1.61
CA ALA A 43 18.84 5.19 0.30
C ALA A 43 19.39 6.10 -0.81
N ASP A 44 19.90 5.50 -1.87
CA ASP A 44 20.34 6.17 -3.08
C ASP A 44 19.24 6.21 -4.14
N GLY A 45 18.19 5.39 -3.98
CA GLY A 45 17.03 5.34 -4.86
C GLY A 45 15.68 5.67 -4.22
N ILE A 46 14.65 5.76 -5.06
CA ILE A 46 13.23 5.85 -4.65
C ILE A 46 12.32 5.18 -5.69
N LEU A 47 11.36 4.39 -5.23
CA LEU A 47 10.26 3.93 -6.09
C LEU A 47 9.23 5.06 -6.18
N PHE A 48 9.13 5.70 -7.34
CA PHE A 48 8.53 7.02 -7.49
C PHE A 48 7.26 7.01 -8.34
N SER A 49 6.13 7.31 -7.72
CA SER A 49 4.81 7.39 -8.37
C SER A 49 4.37 8.83 -8.67
N GLY A 50 5.06 9.85 -8.16
CA GLY A 50 4.53 11.22 -8.17
C GLY A 50 3.22 11.39 -7.37
N GLY A 51 2.88 10.42 -6.51
CA GLY A 51 1.84 10.58 -5.50
C GLY A 51 2.33 11.48 -4.35
N LEU A 52 1.42 11.87 -3.46
CA LEU A 52 1.76 12.73 -2.31
C LEU A 52 2.94 12.16 -1.51
N ASP A 53 2.88 10.88 -1.17
CA ASP A 53 3.79 10.27 -0.19
C ASP A 53 5.22 10.18 -0.71
N THR A 54 5.40 9.61 -1.90
CA THR A 54 6.72 9.51 -2.54
C THR A 54 7.26 10.89 -2.93
N SER A 55 6.39 11.86 -3.24
CA SER A 55 6.80 13.25 -3.50
C SER A 55 7.27 13.97 -2.25
N VAL A 56 6.64 13.74 -1.09
CA VAL A 56 7.12 14.24 0.20
C VAL A 56 8.53 13.72 0.47
N LEU A 57 8.75 12.40 0.36
CA LEU A 57 10.06 11.81 0.61
C LEU A 57 11.13 12.35 -0.35
N ALA A 58 10.80 12.45 -1.64
CA ALA A 58 11.70 13.01 -2.65
C ALA A 58 12.04 14.49 -2.39
N ALA A 59 11.05 15.30 -1.99
CA ALA A 59 11.25 16.71 -1.69
C ALA A 59 12.11 16.92 -0.43
N ILE A 60 11.91 16.10 0.60
CA ILE A 60 12.77 16.11 1.80
C ILE A 60 14.20 15.75 1.41
N ALA A 61 14.40 14.65 0.68
CA ALA A 61 15.75 14.23 0.26
C ALA A 61 16.46 15.33 -0.57
N ALA A 62 15.75 15.95 -1.51
CA ALA A 62 16.27 17.07 -2.29
C ALA A 62 16.64 18.28 -1.41
N SER A 63 15.82 18.61 -0.40
CA SER A 63 16.11 19.69 0.55
C SER A 63 17.36 19.42 1.41
N LEU A 64 17.70 18.15 1.62
CA LEU A 64 18.93 17.70 2.29
C LEU A 64 20.13 17.61 1.32
N GLY A 65 19.98 18.06 0.07
CA GLY A 65 21.03 18.01 -0.95
C GLY A 65 21.26 16.64 -1.56
N ARG A 66 20.40 15.65 -1.30
CA ARG A 66 20.51 14.31 -1.89
C ARG A 66 19.84 14.28 -3.25
N ARG A 67 20.55 13.72 -4.24
CA ARG A 67 20.01 13.45 -5.57
C ARG A 67 19.66 11.98 -5.68
N LEU A 68 18.39 11.66 -5.48
CA LEU A 68 17.89 10.29 -5.59
C LEU A 68 17.76 9.86 -7.05
N GLN A 69 18.04 8.58 -7.29
CA GLN A 69 17.68 7.89 -8.52
C GLN A 69 16.26 7.34 -8.40
N ALA A 70 15.34 7.84 -9.21
CA ALA A 70 13.96 7.41 -9.18
C ALA A 70 13.67 6.35 -10.24
N VAL A 71 12.83 5.39 -9.87
CA VAL A 71 12.30 4.38 -10.78
C VAL A 71 10.78 4.41 -10.73
N MET A 72 10.17 4.46 -11.90
CA MET A 72 8.72 4.41 -12.10
C MET A 72 8.36 3.32 -13.10
N VAL A 73 7.20 2.68 -12.91
CA VAL A 73 6.59 1.77 -13.90
C VAL A 73 5.34 2.41 -14.49
N SER A 74 5.25 2.41 -15.81
CA SER A 74 4.12 2.89 -16.62
C SER A 74 3.87 1.85 -17.71
N VAL A 75 2.93 0.92 -17.49
CA VAL A 75 2.68 -0.24 -18.35
C VAL A 75 2.30 0.21 -19.76
N ALA A 76 2.93 -0.38 -20.79
CA ALA A 76 2.87 0.11 -22.16
C ALA A 76 1.44 0.12 -22.73
N GLU A 77 0.66 -0.93 -22.49
CA GLU A 77 -0.74 -1.05 -22.91
C GLU A 77 -1.73 -0.54 -21.84
N GLY A 78 -1.22 -0.04 -20.71
CA GLY A 78 -2.02 0.48 -19.61
C GLY A 78 -2.18 2.00 -19.66
N THR A 79 -3.29 2.51 -19.15
CA THR A 79 -3.47 3.95 -18.93
C THR A 79 -2.94 4.32 -17.55
N GLY A 80 -1.61 4.45 -17.41
CA GLY A 80 -0.98 4.89 -16.16
C GLY A 80 -1.31 6.35 -15.84
N LEU A 81 -1.86 6.62 -14.65
CA LEU A 81 -2.26 7.96 -14.22
C LEU A 81 -1.14 8.75 -13.54
N ASP A 82 -0.04 8.09 -13.16
CA ASP A 82 1.00 8.68 -12.31
C ASP A 82 2.04 9.51 -13.08
N GLU A 83 2.27 9.20 -14.35
CA GLU A 83 3.43 9.71 -15.10
C GLU A 83 3.47 11.24 -15.19
N PRO A 84 2.35 11.96 -15.47
CA PRO A 84 2.37 13.41 -15.51
C PRO A 84 2.83 14.05 -14.19
N PHE A 85 2.45 13.46 -13.06
CA PHE A 85 2.79 13.97 -11.73
C PHE A 85 4.24 13.67 -11.36
N ALA A 86 4.75 12.50 -11.74
CA ALA A 86 6.16 12.18 -11.59
C ALA A 86 7.05 13.16 -12.38
N ARG A 87 6.67 13.48 -13.63
CA ARG A 87 7.40 14.44 -14.47
C ARG A 87 7.41 15.85 -13.88
N LEU A 88 6.27 16.32 -13.35
CA LEU A 88 6.18 17.61 -12.65
C LEU A 88 7.19 17.73 -11.51
N MET A 89 7.39 16.65 -10.75
CA MET A 89 8.35 16.61 -9.64
C MET A 89 9.81 16.48 -10.11
N VAL A 90 10.07 15.77 -11.21
CA VAL A 90 11.42 15.65 -11.81
C VAL A 90 11.98 17.01 -12.20
N GLU A 91 11.16 17.84 -12.86
CA GLU A 91 11.57 19.18 -13.28
C GLU A 91 11.92 20.07 -12.08
N ARG A 92 11.13 19.97 -11.00
CA ARG A 92 11.29 20.77 -9.78
C ARG A 92 12.49 20.32 -8.93
N LEU A 93 12.66 19.02 -8.75
CA LEU A 93 13.62 18.45 -7.80
C LEU A 93 14.90 17.93 -8.46
N ARG A 94 15.01 17.99 -9.79
CA ARG A 94 16.16 17.47 -10.57
C ARG A 94 16.46 15.99 -10.28
N ILE A 95 15.39 15.22 -10.09
CA ILE A 95 15.44 13.77 -9.87
C ILE A 95 15.89 13.06 -11.15
N ASP A 96 16.76 12.07 -11.02
CA ASP A 96 17.13 11.18 -12.12
C ASP A 96 16.08 10.06 -12.25
N LEU A 97 15.01 10.33 -13.01
CA LEU A 97 13.88 9.42 -13.17
C LEU A 97 14.03 8.52 -14.39
N GLU A 98 13.97 7.22 -14.16
CA GLU A 98 13.75 6.20 -15.18
C GLU A 98 12.29 5.76 -15.17
N ILE A 99 11.67 5.75 -16.36
CA ILE A 99 10.30 5.27 -16.54
C ILE A 99 10.34 3.98 -17.37
N LEU A 100 10.06 2.86 -16.71
CA LEU A 100 9.96 1.54 -17.31
C LEU A 100 8.58 1.36 -17.94
N ARG A 101 8.55 0.77 -19.14
CA ARG A 101 7.31 0.50 -19.88
C ARG A 101 7.19 -0.97 -20.29
N PRO A 102 7.05 -1.89 -19.31
CA PRO A 102 6.82 -3.29 -19.63
C PRO A 102 5.48 -3.46 -20.35
N SER A 103 5.46 -4.38 -21.30
CA SER A 103 4.22 -4.92 -21.87
C SER A 103 3.47 -5.77 -20.84
N LEU A 104 2.16 -5.95 -21.03
CA LEU A 104 1.39 -6.86 -20.19
C LEU A 104 1.92 -8.31 -20.22
N TYR A 105 2.46 -8.76 -21.35
CA TYR A 105 3.08 -10.09 -21.46
C TYR A 105 4.36 -10.20 -20.65
N GLU A 106 5.21 -9.17 -20.67
CA GLU A 106 6.40 -9.11 -19.82
C GLU A 106 6.06 -9.11 -18.33
N LEU A 107 4.93 -8.52 -17.93
CA LEU A 107 4.42 -8.62 -16.56
C LEU A 107 3.97 -10.05 -16.23
N VAL A 108 3.25 -10.71 -17.14
CA VAL A 108 2.80 -12.10 -16.98
C VAL A 108 3.98 -13.06 -16.86
N ASP A 109 5.06 -12.86 -17.62
CA ASP A 109 6.26 -13.71 -17.59
C ASP A 109 6.97 -13.68 -16.23
N ARG A 110 6.80 -12.60 -15.46
CA ARG A 110 7.34 -12.44 -14.10
C ARG A 110 6.42 -12.98 -13.01
N MET A 111 5.15 -13.25 -13.31
CA MET A 111 4.18 -13.74 -12.33
C MET A 111 4.60 -15.05 -11.64
N PRO A 112 5.20 -16.05 -12.31
CA PRO A 112 5.63 -17.28 -11.63
C PRO A 112 6.60 -17.03 -10.47
N GLU A 113 7.55 -16.11 -10.63
CA GLU A 113 8.47 -15.73 -9.56
C GLU A 113 7.76 -14.97 -8.46
N LEU A 114 7.00 -13.93 -8.82
CA LEU A 114 6.30 -13.09 -7.86
C LEU A 114 5.29 -13.88 -7.02
N ILE A 115 4.49 -14.73 -7.65
CA ILE A 115 3.52 -15.61 -6.99
C ILE A 115 4.22 -16.58 -6.04
N ARG A 116 5.36 -17.15 -6.45
CA ARG A 116 6.15 -18.03 -5.60
C ARG A 116 6.71 -17.29 -4.39
N LEU A 117 7.22 -16.08 -4.61
CA LEU A 117 7.81 -15.22 -3.58
C LEU A 117 6.76 -14.79 -2.54
N LEU A 118 5.63 -14.26 -2.99
CA LEU A 118 4.56 -13.75 -2.13
C LEU A 118 3.60 -14.84 -1.65
N ARG A 119 3.67 -16.04 -2.22
CA ARG A 119 2.80 -17.19 -1.95
C ARG A 119 1.31 -16.83 -2.01
N THR A 120 0.94 -16.02 -2.99
CA THR A 120 -0.42 -15.50 -3.18
C THR A 120 -0.89 -15.67 -4.61
N PHE A 121 -2.20 -15.85 -4.78
CA PHE A 121 -2.92 -15.77 -6.03
C PHE A 121 -4.07 -14.76 -5.94
N ASP A 122 -4.01 -13.79 -5.01
CA ASP A 122 -4.91 -12.64 -5.00
C ASP A 122 -4.65 -11.74 -6.21
N PRO A 123 -5.64 -11.56 -7.11
CA PRO A 123 -5.49 -10.64 -8.24
C PRO A 123 -5.10 -9.21 -7.86
N MET A 124 -5.69 -8.65 -6.79
CA MET A 124 -5.45 -7.26 -6.41
C MET A 124 -4.02 -7.07 -5.91
N GLU A 125 -3.56 -7.92 -5.00
CA GLU A 125 -2.16 -7.93 -4.53
C GLU A 125 -1.18 -8.08 -5.71
N LEU A 126 -1.43 -9.03 -6.62
CA LEU A 126 -0.52 -9.30 -7.73
C LEU A 126 -0.42 -8.14 -8.73
N ARG A 127 -1.53 -7.47 -9.05
CA ARG A 127 -1.49 -6.28 -9.95
C ARG A 127 -0.73 -5.11 -9.31
N ASN A 128 -0.83 -4.90 -8.01
CA ASN A 128 -0.05 -3.87 -7.33
C ASN A 128 1.42 -4.27 -7.19
N SER A 129 1.68 -5.48 -6.73
CA SER A 129 3.02 -5.99 -6.43
C SER A 129 3.89 -6.20 -7.67
N ILE A 130 3.32 -6.49 -8.84
CA ILE A 130 4.12 -6.67 -10.07
C ILE A 130 4.76 -5.36 -10.53
N ALA A 131 4.09 -4.22 -10.36
CA ALA A 131 4.67 -2.92 -10.68
C ALA A 131 5.85 -2.61 -9.73
N THR A 132 5.68 -2.88 -8.43
CA THR A 132 6.76 -2.77 -7.44
C THR A 132 7.92 -3.71 -7.76
N HIS A 133 7.63 -4.95 -8.16
CA HIS A 133 8.65 -5.94 -8.55
C HIS A 133 9.50 -5.47 -9.72
N VAL A 134 8.88 -5.02 -10.81
CA VAL A 134 9.60 -4.49 -11.99
C VAL A 134 10.43 -3.25 -11.62
N ALA A 135 9.90 -2.36 -10.79
CA ALA A 135 10.63 -1.18 -10.34
C ALA A 135 11.86 -1.57 -9.49
N MET A 136 11.70 -2.56 -8.60
CA MET A 136 12.79 -3.06 -7.76
C MET A 136 13.85 -3.82 -8.57
N GLU A 137 13.46 -4.58 -9.60
CA GLU A 137 14.41 -5.23 -10.53
C GLU A 137 15.29 -4.19 -11.22
N ALA A 138 14.71 -3.08 -11.67
CA ALA A 138 15.47 -2.01 -12.31
C ALA A 138 16.37 -1.27 -11.32
N ALA A 139 15.89 -1.02 -10.08
CA ALA A 139 16.72 -0.49 -9.00
C ALA A 139 17.95 -1.37 -8.75
N SER A 140 17.76 -2.70 -8.65
CA SER A 140 18.83 -3.68 -8.50
C SER A 140 19.80 -3.65 -9.69
N LYS A 141 19.29 -3.66 -10.93
CA LYS A 141 20.11 -3.58 -12.17
C LYS A 141 20.93 -2.29 -12.27
N ARG A 142 20.44 -1.19 -11.68
CA ARG A 142 21.16 0.09 -11.60
C ARG A 142 22.20 0.13 -10.48
N GLY A 143 22.28 -0.91 -9.66
CA GLY A 143 23.21 -0.97 -8.53
C GLY A 143 22.76 -0.14 -7.33
N LEU A 144 21.46 0.18 -7.22
CA LEU A 144 20.93 0.86 -6.05
C LEU A 144 20.99 -0.08 -4.85
N SER A 145 21.64 0.38 -3.79
CA SER A 145 21.80 -0.39 -2.56
C SER A 145 20.54 -0.34 -1.69
N ALA A 146 19.82 0.78 -1.73
CA ALA A 146 18.62 0.99 -0.95
C ALA A 146 17.65 1.98 -1.62
N VAL A 147 16.35 1.69 -1.54
CA VAL A 147 15.30 2.55 -2.12
C VAL A 147 14.34 3.05 -1.05
N LEU A 148 13.91 4.31 -1.18
CA LEU A 148 12.78 4.84 -0.43
C LEU A 148 11.46 4.35 -1.01
N THR A 149 10.50 4.03 -0.15
CA THR A 149 9.10 3.76 -0.53
C THR A 149 8.12 4.58 0.32
N GLY A 150 6.95 4.88 -0.28
CA GLY A 150 5.85 5.59 0.39
C GLY A 150 4.92 4.68 1.20
N ASP A 151 5.36 3.47 1.55
CA ASP A 151 4.54 2.48 2.26
C ASP A 151 4.01 3.02 3.59
N ALA A 152 2.85 2.53 4.03
CA ALA A 152 2.11 2.91 5.24
C ALA A 152 1.49 4.31 5.28
N ALA A 153 1.84 5.23 4.36
CA ALA A 153 1.33 6.60 4.42
C ALA A 153 -0.22 6.66 4.29
N ASP A 154 -0.83 5.82 3.45
CA ASP A 154 -2.29 5.78 3.33
C ASP A 154 -2.97 5.14 4.56
N GLU A 155 -2.39 4.06 5.09
CA GLU A 155 -2.88 3.34 6.26
C GLU A 155 -2.83 4.19 7.53
N LEU A 156 -1.75 4.96 7.70
CA LEU A 156 -1.51 5.76 8.91
C LEU A 156 -2.23 7.10 8.89
N PHE A 157 -2.40 7.71 7.71
CA PHE A 157 -2.95 9.06 7.58
C PHE A 157 -4.30 9.11 6.86
N ALA A 158 -5.05 8.01 6.84
CA ALA A 158 -6.40 7.92 6.28
C ALA A 158 -6.49 8.25 4.77
N GLY A 159 -5.53 7.79 3.97
CA GLY A 159 -5.43 8.15 2.55
C GLY A 159 -6.46 7.53 1.63
N TYR A 160 -7.00 6.37 1.98
CA TYR A 160 -8.01 5.70 1.17
C TYR A 160 -9.39 6.37 1.30
N SER A 161 -10.14 6.41 0.20
CA SER A 161 -11.46 7.06 0.17
C SER A 161 -12.47 6.51 1.15
N PHE A 162 -12.43 5.21 1.40
CA PHE A 162 -13.30 4.61 2.41
C PHE A 162 -12.89 5.02 3.84
N MET A 163 -11.61 5.28 4.11
CA MET A 163 -11.13 5.69 5.44
C MET A 163 -11.53 7.12 5.76
N PHE A 164 -11.22 8.07 4.89
CA PHE A 164 -11.58 9.47 5.17
C PHE A 164 -13.08 9.72 5.09
N ASN A 165 -13.88 8.75 4.64
CA ASN A 165 -15.34 8.78 4.71
C ASN A 165 -15.93 8.08 5.96
N MET A 166 -15.12 7.41 6.79
CA MET A 166 -15.55 6.88 8.08
C MET A 166 -15.94 8.00 9.05
N SER A 167 -16.70 7.64 10.09
CA SER A 167 -17.03 8.58 11.17
C SER A 167 -15.81 8.88 12.05
N ALA A 168 -15.90 9.97 12.82
CA ALA A 168 -14.84 10.39 13.74
C ALA A 168 -14.56 9.35 14.85
N GLU A 169 -15.57 8.56 15.21
CA GLU A 169 -15.48 7.50 16.20
C GLU A 169 -14.82 6.23 15.64
N GLN A 170 -15.08 5.92 14.37
CA GLN A 170 -14.59 4.70 13.72
C GLN A 170 -13.13 4.83 13.27
N LEU A 171 -12.77 5.95 12.64
CA LEU A 171 -11.47 6.10 11.96
C LEU A 171 -10.25 5.84 12.88
N PRO A 172 -10.16 6.38 14.12
CA PRO A 172 -8.99 6.16 14.97
C PRO A 172 -8.81 4.69 15.38
N SER A 173 -9.92 3.97 15.65
CA SER A 173 -9.85 2.54 15.98
C SER A 173 -9.46 1.70 14.77
N TYR A 174 -9.95 2.08 13.59
CA TYR A 174 -9.57 1.45 12.33
C TYR A 174 -8.07 1.64 12.00
N ILE A 175 -7.52 2.84 12.19
CA ILE A 175 -6.08 3.09 12.01
C ILE A 175 -5.23 2.29 13.00
N ARG A 176 -5.63 2.20 14.28
CA ARG A 176 -4.94 1.35 15.25
C ARG A 176 -4.91 -0.11 14.81
N HIS A 177 -6.03 -0.64 14.33
CA HIS A 177 -6.10 -1.99 13.80
C HIS A 177 -5.20 -2.16 12.56
N LEU A 178 -5.28 -1.26 11.57
CA LEU A 178 -4.39 -1.30 10.39
C LEU A 178 -2.91 -1.24 10.78
N ASN A 179 -2.56 -0.41 11.77
CA ASN A 179 -1.20 -0.31 12.26
C ASN A 179 -0.67 -1.65 12.80
N GLU A 180 -1.53 -2.52 13.34
CA GLU A 180 -1.14 -3.86 13.81
C GLU A 180 -1.06 -4.92 12.69
N ILE A 181 -1.82 -4.72 11.61
CA ILE A 181 -2.02 -5.75 10.57
C ILE A 181 -1.48 -5.39 9.19
N MET A 182 -1.00 -4.17 8.97
CA MET A 182 -0.47 -3.76 7.66
C MET A 182 0.76 -4.59 7.29
N HIS A 183 0.91 -4.83 5.99
CA HIS A 183 2.00 -5.59 5.42
C HIS A 183 2.31 -5.01 4.04
N PHE A 184 3.58 -4.92 3.69
CA PHE A 184 4.04 -4.35 2.44
C PHE A 184 4.92 -5.36 1.72
N THR A 185 4.58 -5.63 0.46
CA THR A 185 5.32 -6.58 -0.38
C THR A 185 6.64 -6.02 -0.88
N SER A 186 6.80 -4.69 -0.85
CA SER A 186 8.05 -3.98 -1.18
C SER A 186 9.25 -4.54 -0.43
N GLU A 187 9.16 -4.73 0.88
CA GLU A 187 10.22 -5.30 1.73
C GLU A 187 10.59 -6.72 1.29
N VAL A 188 9.58 -7.58 1.07
CA VAL A 188 9.79 -8.98 0.64
C VAL A 188 10.45 -9.04 -0.75
N ILE A 189 10.01 -8.19 -1.67
CA ILE A 189 10.55 -8.06 -3.02
C ILE A 189 11.98 -7.51 -2.99
N GLY A 190 12.23 -6.47 -2.20
CA GLY A 190 13.55 -5.86 -2.04
C GLY A 190 14.57 -6.86 -1.48
N GLN A 191 14.21 -7.58 -0.42
CA GLN A 191 15.04 -8.64 0.14
C GLN A 191 15.39 -9.72 -0.89
N ASN A 192 14.42 -10.19 -1.67
CA ASN A 192 14.65 -11.19 -2.73
C ASN A 192 15.62 -10.68 -3.82
N LEU A 193 15.61 -9.37 -4.10
CA LEU A 193 16.43 -8.73 -5.13
C LEU A 193 17.70 -8.06 -4.58
N SER A 194 18.02 -8.28 -3.29
CA SER A 194 19.15 -7.67 -2.59
C SER A 194 19.17 -6.13 -2.64
N VAL A 195 17.99 -5.51 -2.61
CA VAL A 195 17.80 -4.05 -2.51
C VAL A 195 17.11 -3.76 -1.18
N ARG A 196 17.76 -3.00 -0.30
CA ARG A 196 17.15 -2.64 0.99
C ARG A 196 15.99 -1.67 0.77
N VAL A 197 14.88 -1.88 1.47
CA VAL A 197 13.74 -0.96 1.43
C VAL A 197 13.73 -0.12 2.70
N ASP A 198 13.78 1.19 2.50
CA ASP A 198 13.65 2.17 3.58
C ASP A 198 12.26 2.82 3.44
N SER A 199 11.35 2.52 4.36
CA SER A 199 9.99 3.08 4.39
C SER A 199 9.82 4.04 5.58
N PRO A 200 10.11 5.35 5.44
CA PRO A 200 10.09 6.32 6.55
C PRO A 200 8.81 6.31 7.40
N TYR A 201 7.65 6.14 6.76
CA TYR A 201 6.37 6.13 7.47
C TYR A 201 6.13 4.87 8.32
N VAL A 202 6.85 3.77 8.03
CA VAL A 202 6.77 2.50 8.80
C VAL A 202 7.56 2.59 10.10
N SER A 203 8.38 3.64 10.30
CA SER A 203 9.16 3.80 11.53
C SER A 203 8.28 3.81 12.79
N PRO A 204 8.75 3.25 13.92
CA PRO A 204 7.99 3.23 15.16
C PRO A 204 7.50 4.61 15.59
N SER A 205 8.34 5.64 15.49
CA SER A 205 8.01 6.99 15.91
C SER A 205 6.91 7.65 15.06
N VAL A 206 6.91 7.43 13.74
CA VAL A 206 5.83 7.93 12.86
C VAL A 206 4.53 7.17 13.12
N ARG A 207 4.61 5.84 13.34
CA ARG A 207 3.43 5.01 13.65
C ARG A 207 2.80 5.38 14.99
N GLU A 208 3.61 5.55 16.03
CA GLU A 208 3.17 6.00 17.36
C GLU A 208 2.55 7.39 17.31
N PHE A 209 3.11 8.29 16.51
CA PHE A 209 2.50 9.59 16.28
C PHE A 209 1.15 9.46 15.58
N ALA A 210 1.05 8.66 14.51
CA ALA A 210 -0.18 8.49 13.74
C ALA A 210 -1.35 7.93 14.58
N ILE A 211 -1.10 6.96 15.48
CA ILE A 211 -2.14 6.42 16.37
C ILE A 211 -2.63 7.42 17.43
N SER A 212 -1.88 8.51 17.66
CA SER A 212 -2.25 9.59 18.59
C SER A 212 -3.15 10.67 17.95
N LEU A 213 -3.39 10.58 16.64
CA LEU A 213 -4.13 11.58 15.88
C LEU A 213 -5.65 11.39 15.99
N GLY A 214 -6.36 12.51 15.99
CA GLY A 214 -7.82 12.55 15.90
C GLY A 214 -8.29 12.64 14.45
N TYR A 215 -9.60 12.48 14.25
CA TYR A 215 -10.23 12.60 12.93
C TYR A 215 -9.90 13.95 12.23
N GLU A 216 -9.91 15.05 12.98
CA GLU A 216 -9.61 16.40 12.48
C GLU A 216 -8.14 16.62 12.08
N ASP A 217 -7.22 15.75 12.49
CA ASP A 217 -5.83 15.75 12.02
C ASP A 217 -5.69 15.00 10.69
N LEU A 218 -6.63 14.09 10.40
CA LEU A 218 -6.52 13.13 9.31
C LEU A 218 -7.34 13.55 8.09
N VAL A 219 -8.51 14.14 8.31
CA VAL A 219 -9.49 14.47 7.26
C VAL A 219 -9.70 15.97 7.15
N CYS A 220 -9.77 16.47 5.92
CA CYS A 220 -10.09 17.87 5.61
C CYS A 220 -10.92 18.00 4.35
N GLU A 221 -11.40 19.21 4.11
CA GLU A 221 -11.93 19.63 2.82
C GLU A 221 -11.00 20.65 2.19
N TYR A 222 -10.80 20.53 0.88
CA TYR A 222 -10.04 21.48 0.07
C TYR A 222 -10.74 21.68 -1.27
N LYS A 223 -11.06 22.94 -1.60
CA LYS A 223 -11.80 23.33 -2.81
C LYS A 223 -13.06 22.48 -3.06
N GLY A 224 -13.83 22.24 -2.00
CA GLY A 224 -15.10 21.48 -2.06
C GLY A 224 -14.94 19.97 -2.25
N LYS A 225 -13.73 19.41 -2.06
CA LYS A 225 -13.48 17.97 -2.08
C LYS A 225 -12.92 17.52 -0.74
N ARG A 226 -13.33 16.35 -0.28
CA ARG A 226 -12.85 15.72 0.94
C ARG A 226 -11.55 14.96 0.68
N PHE A 227 -10.58 15.10 1.59
CA PHE A 227 -9.28 14.47 1.50
C PHE A 227 -8.88 13.87 2.84
N GLY A 228 -8.25 12.70 2.77
CA GLY A 228 -7.40 12.20 3.84
C GLY A 228 -6.00 12.84 3.83
N LYS A 229 -5.15 12.39 4.74
CA LYS A 229 -3.76 12.82 4.91
C LYS A 229 -3.62 14.31 5.25
N ARG A 230 -4.62 14.93 5.89
CA ARG A 230 -4.61 16.37 6.18
C ARG A 230 -3.30 16.82 6.81
N ILE A 231 -2.91 16.23 7.94
CA ILE A 231 -1.68 16.62 8.65
C ILE A 231 -0.42 16.47 7.79
N LEU A 232 -0.36 15.46 6.92
CA LEU A 232 0.77 15.26 5.99
C LEU A 232 0.79 16.36 4.92
N ARG A 233 -0.37 16.73 4.38
CA ARG A 233 -0.51 17.84 3.42
C ARG A 233 -0.14 19.18 4.07
N GLU A 234 -0.62 19.44 5.28
CA GLU A 234 -0.28 20.65 6.05
C GLU A 234 1.23 20.69 6.37
N ALA A 235 1.85 19.55 6.68
CA ALA A 235 3.27 19.47 6.97
C ALA A 235 4.16 19.79 5.76
N PHE A 236 3.77 19.39 4.54
CA PHE A 236 4.68 19.39 3.39
C PHE A 236 4.20 20.13 2.14
N SER A 237 2.99 20.68 2.12
CA SER A 237 2.46 21.41 0.95
C SER A 237 3.38 22.54 0.48
N ALA A 238 4.13 23.21 1.36
CA ALA A 238 5.09 24.24 0.99
C ALA A 238 6.26 23.72 0.11
N LEU A 239 6.58 22.43 0.17
CA LEU A 239 7.64 21.82 -0.64
C LEU A 239 7.13 21.33 -2.01
N LEU A 240 5.82 21.22 -2.18
CA LEU A 240 5.19 20.53 -3.29
C LEU A 240 4.36 21.49 -4.17
N PRO A 241 4.23 21.22 -5.48
CA PRO A 241 3.19 21.83 -6.30
C PRO A 241 1.80 21.53 -5.72
N GLU A 242 0.84 22.44 -5.92
CA GLU A 242 -0.52 22.28 -5.42
C GLU A 242 -1.18 21.00 -6.00
N GLU A 243 -0.90 20.71 -7.27
CA GLU A 243 -1.37 19.55 -8.01
C GLU A 243 -0.93 18.22 -7.41
N ILE A 244 0.18 18.21 -6.66
CA ILE A 244 0.71 17.05 -5.94
C ILE A 244 0.19 17.06 -4.51
N ALA A 245 0.30 18.20 -3.83
CA ALA A 245 -0.12 18.40 -2.45
C ALA A 245 -1.61 18.07 -2.24
N TRP A 246 -2.45 18.29 -3.26
CA TRP A 246 -3.90 18.07 -3.24
C TRP A 246 -4.38 17.04 -4.26
N ARG A 247 -3.49 16.14 -4.69
CA ARG A 247 -3.86 14.97 -5.50
C ARG A 247 -4.65 13.96 -4.66
N LEU A 248 -5.66 13.35 -5.26
CA LEU A 248 -6.35 12.17 -4.70
C LEU A 248 -5.45 10.93 -4.81
N LYS A 249 -5.60 10.00 -3.86
CA LYS A 249 -4.87 8.72 -3.90
C LYS A 249 -5.24 7.94 -5.17
N THR A 250 -4.23 7.51 -5.90
CA THR A 250 -4.34 6.52 -6.98
C THR A 250 -3.71 5.21 -6.50
N PRO A 251 -4.42 4.06 -6.50
CA PRO A 251 -3.81 2.76 -6.22
C PRO A 251 -2.71 2.42 -7.24
N ILE A 252 -1.70 1.63 -6.84
CA ILE A 252 -0.52 1.35 -7.68
C ILE A 252 -0.95 0.75 -9.03
N GLU A 253 -1.95 -0.14 -9.04
CA GLU A 253 -2.44 -0.76 -10.27
C GLU A 253 -3.04 0.24 -11.29
N TYR A 254 -3.66 1.32 -10.81
CA TYR A 254 -4.20 2.38 -11.67
C TYR A 254 -3.12 3.40 -12.01
N GLY A 255 -2.23 3.71 -11.07
CA GLY A 255 -1.13 4.65 -11.24
C GLY A 255 -0.14 4.18 -12.30
N SER A 256 0.25 2.90 -12.22
CA SER A 256 1.14 2.24 -13.18
C SER A 256 0.44 1.75 -14.44
N GLY A 257 -0.87 1.54 -14.41
CA GLY A 257 -1.63 0.95 -15.51
C GLY A 257 -1.66 -0.59 -15.51
N SER A 258 -1.08 -1.27 -14.52
CA SER A 258 -1.14 -2.74 -14.41
C SER A 258 -2.54 -3.30 -14.17
N THR A 259 -3.54 -2.44 -13.87
CA THR A 259 -4.96 -2.80 -13.86
C THR A 259 -5.41 -3.48 -15.17
N ALA A 260 -4.75 -3.18 -16.30
CA ALA A 260 -5.03 -3.81 -17.60
C ALA A 260 -4.76 -5.33 -17.63
N LEU A 261 -3.97 -5.87 -16.67
CA LEU A 261 -3.80 -7.32 -16.50
C LEU A 261 -5.13 -8.05 -16.27
N LYS A 262 -6.10 -7.39 -15.62
CA LYS A 262 -7.43 -7.98 -15.41
C LYS A 262 -8.07 -8.38 -16.73
N HIS A 263 -8.07 -7.46 -17.70
CA HIS A 263 -8.67 -7.71 -19.01
C HIS A 263 -7.91 -8.80 -19.78
N LEU A 264 -6.58 -8.73 -19.79
CA LEU A 264 -5.75 -9.73 -20.45
C LEU A 264 -5.99 -11.14 -19.89
N THR A 265 -6.02 -11.28 -18.56
CA THR A 265 -6.21 -12.58 -17.90
C THR A 265 -7.62 -13.13 -18.11
N GLU A 266 -8.65 -12.29 -18.05
CA GLU A 266 -10.04 -12.67 -18.35
C GLU A 266 -10.23 -13.16 -19.79
N GLN A 267 -9.54 -12.54 -20.76
CA GLN A 267 -9.57 -12.95 -22.17
C GLN A 267 -8.75 -14.21 -22.44
N SER A 268 -7.71 -14.45 -21.64
CA SER A 268 -6.81 -15.60 -21.79
C SER A 268 -7.41 -16.91 -21.27
N VAL A 269 -8.63 -16.88 -20.71
CA VAL A 269 -9.33 -18.03 -20.14
C VAL A 269 -10.74 -18.12 -20.72
N THR A 270 -11.06 -19.25 -21.34
CA THR A 270 -12.41 -19.50 -21.84
C THR A 270 -13.37 -19.84 -20.71
N ASP A 271 -14.68 -19.62 -20.90
CA ASP A 271 -15.69 -19.99 -19.89
C ASP A 271 -15.67 -21.49 -19.58
N SER A 272 -15.50 -22.33 -20.62
CA SER A 272 -15.46 -23.79 -20.46
C SER A 272 -14.18 -24.28 -19.74
N GLU A 273 -13.04 -23.62 -19.96
CA GLU A 273 -11.83 -23.86 -19.16
C GLU A 273 -12.06 -23.49 -17.70
N PHE A 274 -12.57 -22.28 -17.44
CA PHE A 274 -12.76 -21.79 -16.08
C PHE A 274 -13.73 -22.67 -15.29
N GLU A 275 -14.86 -23.05 -15.87
CA GLU A 275 -15.86 -23.89 -15.20
C GLU A 275 -15.29 -25.26 -14.82
N ARG A 276 -14.58 -25.92 -15.75
CA ARG A 276 -13.93 -27.21 -15.49
C ARG A 276 -12.87 -27.09 -14.38
N GLU A 277 -12.01 -26.08 -14.45
CA GLU A 277 -10.92 -25.93 -13.49
C GLU A 277 -11.41 -25.43 -12.12
N ARG A 278 -12.51 -24.68 -12.07
CA ARG A 278 -13.19 -24.31 -10.82
C ARG A 278 -13.73 -25.53 -10.08
N GLU A 279 -14.37 -26.47 -10.81
CA GLU A 279 -14.82 -27.74 -10.25
C GLU A 279 -13.63 -28.57 -9.76
N ARG A 280 -12.57 -28.70 -10.58
CA ARG A 280 -11.34 -29.41 -10.20
C ARG A 280 -10.70 -28.82 -8.94
N ALA A 281 -10.53 -27.49 -8.88
CA ALA A 281 -9.92 -26.81 -7.72
C ALA A 281 -10.74 -27.01 -6.45
N THR A 282 -12.07 -26.98 -6.56
CA THR A 282 -12.98 -27.24 -5.43
C THR A 282 -12.84 -28.68 -4.94
N THR A 283 -12.84 -29.66 -5.85
CA THR A 283 -12.82 -31.10 -5.51
C THR A 283 -11.45 -31.58 -5.00
N HIS A 284 -10.36 -31.15 -5.64
CA HIS A 284 -9.02 -31.69 -5.37
C HIS A 284 -8.17 -30.83 -4.45
N ASP A 285 -8.34 -29.51 -4.51
CA ASP A 285 -7.51 -28.58 -3.73
C ASP A 285 -8.32 -27.92 -2.59
N SER A 286 -9.65 -28.12 -2.53
CA SER A 286 -10.57 -27.41 -1.63
C SER A 286 -10.47 -25.88 -1.74
N VAL A 287 -10.22 -25.38 -2.96
CA VAL A 287 -10.13 -23.96 -3.27
C VAL A 287 -11.31 -23.54 -4.14
N LYS A 288 -12.07 -22.56 -3.65
CA LYS A 288 -13.16 -21.90 -4.38
C LYS A 288 -12.62 -20.73 -5.19
N LEU A 289 -12.62 -20.87 -6.52
CA LEU A 289 -12.22 -19.81 -7.45
C LEU A 289 -13.41 -18.90 -7.79
N ARG A 290 -13.23 -17.59 -7.63
CA ARG A 290 -14.25 -16.55 -7.80
C ARG A 290 -14.46 -16.16 -9.25
N ASP A 291 -13.37 -15.99 -10.00
CA ASP A 291 -13.39 -15.46 -11.36
C ASP A 291 -12.18 -15.97 -12.18
N LYS A 292 -12.20 -15.69 -13.48
CA LYS A 292 -11.17 -16.11 -14.44
C LYS A 292 -9.79 -15.55 -14.12
N GLU A 293 -9.73 -14.32 -13.65
CA GLU A 293 -8.47 -13.68 -13.28
C GLU A 293 -7.83 -14.40 -12.09
N GLN A 294 -8.60 -14.67 -11.03
CA GLN A 294 -8.11 -15.45 -9.89
C GLN A 294 -7.69 -16.85 -10.32
N TYR A 295 -8.44 -17.51 -11.20
CA TYR A 295 -8.02 -18.80 -11.76
C TYR A 295 -6.71 -18.69 -12.55
N PHE A 296 -6.52 -17.64 -13.36
CA PHE A 296 -5.29 -17.41 -14.13
C PHE A 296 -4.05 -17.38 -13.21
N TYR A 297 -4.14 -16.68 -12.07
CA TYR A 297 -3.04 -16.65 -11.10
C TYR A 297 -2.95 -17.95 -10.30
N TYR A 298 -4.09 -18.56 -9.95
CA TYR A 298 -4.11 -19.85 -9.24
C TYR A 298 -3.46 -20.98 -10.03
N ARG A 299 -3.67 -21.06 -11.35
CA ARG A 299 -2.99 -22.06 -12.19
C ARG A 299 -1.48 -21.84 -12.22
N ILE A 300 -0.99 -20.60 -12.12
CA ILE A 300 0.44 -20.30 -12.01
C ILE A 300 0.95 -20.71 -10.63
N TYR A 301 0.22 -20.33 -9.57
CA TYR A 301 0.50 -20.72 -8.18
C TYR A 301 0.66 -22.24 -8.05
N ARG A 302 -0.26 -23.02 -8.61
CA ARG A 302 -0.24 -24.48 -8.51
C ARG A 302 0.87 -25.17 -9.32
N ARG A 303 1.61 -24.46 -10.18
CA ARG A 303 2.79 -25.02 -10.86
C ARG A 303 3.98 -25.21 -9.91
N SER A 304 4.07 -24.39 -8.86
CA SER A 304 5.23 -24.38 -7.95
C SER A 304 4.87 -24.49 -6.47
N LEU A 305 3.61 -24.27 -6.10
CA LEU A 305 3.14 -24.32 -4.71
C LEU A 305 2.00 -25.34 -4.53
N PRO A 306 1.98 -26.08 -3.41
CA PRO A 306 0.84 -26.93 -3.06
C PRO A 306 -0.42 -26.09 -2.77
N PRO A 307 -1.62 -26.68 -2.66
CA PRO A 307 -2.77 -25.96 -2.15
C PRO A 307 -2.43 -25.33 -0.79
N PRO A 308 -3.00 -24.16 -0.43
CA PRO A 308 -2.54 -23.38 0.72
C PRO A 308 -2.91 -23.98 2.09
N ILE A 309 -3.34 -25.24 2.14
CA ILE A 309 -3.89 -25.91 3.32
C ILE A 309 -2.89 -26.16 4.46
N GLU A 310 -1.58 -26.05 4.21
CA GLU A 310 -0.52 -26.21 5.22
C GLU A 310 -0.60 -25.11 6.28
N ARG A 311 -0.77 -25.51 7.56
CA ARG A 311 -0.97 -24.59 8.68
C ARG A 311 -0.64 -25.22 10.04
N ALA A 312 -0.31 -24.37 11.02
CA ALA A 312 -0.26 -24.78 12.41
C ALA A 312 -1.67 -25.13 12.94
N PRO A 313 -1.80 -26.08 13.88
CA PRO A 313 -3.08 -26.38 14.52
C PRO A 313 -3.68 -25.15 15.22
N GLY A 314 -4.98 -24.91 15.03
CA GLY A 314 -5.71 -23.81 15.69
C GLY A 314 -5.69 -22.46 14.95
N SER A 315 -4.95 -22.33 13.84
CA SER A 315 -4.96 -21.09 13.05
C SER A 315 -6.33 -20.82 12.43
N LYS A 316 -6.76 -19.53 12.40
CA LYS A 316 -7.90 -19.11 11.58
C LYS A 316 -7.63 -19.50 10.13
N ILE A 317 -8.66 -19.98 9.44
CA ILE A 317 -8.58 -20.38 8.02
C ILE A 317 -9.47 -19.51 7.15
N CYS A 318 -9.05 -19.31 5.92
CA CYS A 318 -9.88 -18.67 4.90
C CYS A 318 -10.98 -19.65 4.46
N LYS A 319 -12.23 -19.20 4.41
CA LYS A 319 -13.36 -20.04 3.94
C LYS A 319 -13.28 -20.43 2.45
N ASP A 320 -12.55 -19.67 1.64
CA ASP A 320 -12.50 -19.90 0.19
C ASP A 320 -11.30 -20.74 -0.25
N CYS A 321 -10.12 -20.56 0.37
CA CYS A 321 -8.93 -21.34 0.01
C CYS A 321 -8.43 -22.30 1.10
N HIS A 322 -9.03 -22.26 2.29
CA HIS A 322 -8.59 -23.00 3.49
C HIS A 322 -7.14 -22.74 3.93
N GLY A 323 -6.51 -21.71 3.37
CA GLY A 323 -5.20 -21.27 3.77
C GLY A 323 -5.17 -20.57 5.12
N PRO A 324 -4.00 -20.55 5.79
CA PRO A 324 -3.84 -19.90 7.09
C PRO A 324 -4.08 -18.40 6.97
N VAL A 325 -4.81 -17.87 7.95
CA VAL A 325 -5.01 -16.43 8.15
C VAL A 325 -4.14 -16.02 9.32
N ALA A 326 -3.30 -15.01 9.12
CA ALA A 326 -2.23 -14.67 10.06
C ALA A 326 -2.74 -14.27 11.46
N ARG A 327 -3.94 -13.69 11.55
CA ARG A 327 -4.57 -13.31 12.82
C ARG A 327 -6.08 -13.59 12.82
N ALA A 328 -6.65 -13.78 14.01
CA ALA A 328 -8.06 -14.07 14.17
C ALA A 328 -8.99 -12.90 13.76
N ASP A 329 -8.52 -11.67 13.95
CA ASP A 329 -9.22 -10.43 13.66
C ASP A 329 -9.13 -9.97 12.19
N MET A 330 -8.33 -10.64 11.35
CA MET A 330 -8.24 -10.31 9.94
C MET A 330 -9.52 -10.70 9.18
N THR A 331 -10.04 -9.77 8.39
CA THR A 331 -11.25 -9.94 7.58
C THR A 331 -10.96 -10.22 6.10
N TYR A 332 -9.68 -10.23 5.70
CA TYR A 332 -9.22 -10.45 4.33
C TYR A 332 -8.14 -11.55 4.29
N CYS A 333 -8.19 -12.42 3.27
CA CYS A 333 -7.20 -13.47 3.06
C CYS A 333 -6.09 -13.02 2.10
N ARG A 334 -4.85 -12.92 2.60
CA ARG A 334 -3.66 -12.54 1.80
C ARG A 334 -3.25 -13.55 0.74
N ILE A 335 -3.77 -14.78 0.80
CA ILE A 335 -3.40 -15.85 -0.14
C ILE A 335 -4.28 -15.82 -1.38
N CYS A 336 -5.60 -15.66 -1.22
CA CYS A 336 -6.53 -15.73 -2.36
C CYS A 336 -7.30 -14.43 -2.62
N GLY A 337 -7.23 -13.45 -1.73
CA GLY A 337 -7.97 -12.20 -1.86
C GLY A 337 -9.43 -12.26 -1.42
N ALA A 338 -9.83 -13.31 -0.69
CA ALA A 338 -11.20 -13.43 -0.18
C ALA A 338 -11.49 -12.35 0.88
N TYR A 339 -12.66 -11.71 0.77
CA TYR A 339 -13.18 -10.72 1.71
C TYR A 339 -14.72 -10.70 1.65
N PRO A 340 -15.43 -10.71 2.79
CA PRO A 340 -14.93 -10.94 4.15
C PRO A 340 -14.65 -12.44 4.42
N ILE A 341 -13.72 -12.76 5.34
CA ILE A 341 -13.36 -14.14 5.77
C ILE A 341 -13.65 -14.49 7.23
#